data_AF-A0A523NQB9-F1
#
_entry.id   AF-A0A523NQB9-F1
#
_cell.length_a   1.000
_cell.length_b   1.000
_cell.length_c   1.000
_cell.angle_alpha   90.00
_cell.angle_beta   90.00
_cell.angle_gamma   90.00
#
_symmetry.space_group_name_H-M   'P 1'
#
loop_
_entity.id
_entity.type
_entity.pdbx_description
1 polymer ?
#
loop_
_entity_poly.entity_id
_entity_poly.type
_entity_poly.pdbx_seq_one_letter_code
_entity_poly.pdbx_strand_id
1 'polypeptide(L)'
;MQTGFWGPAHQSVIEYRAMGHRSTKNPPGWRELRRQRWRQTATFHARAMDTLRLLYLAVAPGIAIAVYIHYSDRWDPEPKKLVIKGFIWGALAVFPAMFYEEAFPKVLGWEGSFNDTWWRTIIYAFFGVALAEEACKFFFLKEFIYEDQNFNDPFDGIVYGGMIGCGFATMENIMYVVSAGYETGILRMLTAVPAHAFDGIILGYFMGKAKFCPNPKKLLTQGLVTVIILHGTYDSVAMSNLSWSIYPIFGIVIVGIYLALKAKRELEKTSKRIEFSSKEYFLLEDTGKKEPLTLKDIRNALREGRLKLEDLLVPRTGDRKISIRALWGSQIGLEPRVRAKTPPRVWPAKRVLIFYALTFGFYFYFWFHRNYRNFMSYKKLNIDPELRTLALFAFTIIPFFIYEAIFGEWVPFDPAVGISFNILMAGVEAVFLFVLLRMIRGFFNEDQKKAFPMGLLVLMFFAVSSLRKILPGDIAFYWGWECGLILLQGGVLAVVQKHLNDYWALEREQLADTIAPGPPAKH
;
A
#
# COMPACT_ATOMS: atom_id res chain seq x y z
N MET A 1 -24.29 32.89 11.68
CA MET A 1 -25.75 32.70 11.51
C MET A 1 -26.03 32.36 10.06
N GLN A 2 -26.36 31.10 9.80
CA GLN A 2 -26.89 30.63 8.52
C GLN A 2 -28.40 30.92 8.48
N THR A 3 -28.84 31.85 7.65
CA THR A 3 -30.23 31.92 7.16
C THR A 3 -30.22 32.58 5.78
N GLY A 4 -30.18 31.77 4.73
CA GLY A 4 -30.20 32.24 3.35
C GLY A 4 -30.24 31.09 2.36
N PHE A 5 -31.02 30.05 2.65
CA PHE A 5 -31.11 28.81 1.85
C PHE A 5 -31.88 29.00 0.53
N TRP A 6 -32.31 30.23 0.24
CA TRP A 6 -33.17 30.57 -0.88
C TRP A 6 -32.64 31.85 -1.52
N GLY A 7 -32.04 31.76 -2.70
CA GLY A 7 -31.56 32.92 -3.44
C GLY A 7 -32.68 33.89 -3.86
N PRO A 8 -32.35 35.05 -4.46
CA PRO A 8 -33.30 36.14 -4.79
C PRO A 8 -34.54 35.69 -5.59
N ALA A 9 -34.40 34.62 -6.37
CA ALA A 9 -35.46 34.02 -7.18
C ALA A 9 -36.58 33.33 -6.37
N HIS A 10 -36.32 32.93 -5.13
CA HIS A 10 -37.36 32.32 -4.28
C HIS A 10 -38.22 33.39 -3.61
N GLN A 11 -37.64 34.54 -3.27
CA GLN A 11 -38.37 35.70 -2.76
C GLN A 11 -39.36 36.23 -3.80
N SER A 12 -38.96 36.35 -5.08
CA SER A 12 -39.84 36.87 -6.12
C SER A 12 -41.05 35.97 -6.42
N VAL A 13 -40.91 34.65 -6.33
CA VAL A 13 -42.04 33.70 -6.53
C VAL A 13 -42.97 33.66 -5.31
N ILE A 14 -42.42 33.83 -4.10
CA ILE A 14 -43.22 33.94 -2.87
C ILE A 14 -43.99 35.27 -2.85
N GLU A 15 -43.36 36.39 -3.20
CA GLU A 15 -43.99 37.70 -3.31
C GLU A 15 -45.09 37.71 -4.39
N TYR A 16 -44.85 37.09 -5.56
CA TYR A 16 -45.85 37.00 -6.63
C TYR A 16 -47.08 36.14 -6.24
N ARG A 17 -46.90 35.12 -5.38
CA ARG A 17 -48.01 34.32 -4.82
C ARG A 17 -48.70 35.01 -3.64
N ALA A 18 -47.96 35.80 -2.85
CA ALA A 18 -48.52 36.59 -1.75
C ALA A 18 -49.44 37.73 -2.24
N MET A 19 -49.24 38.21 -3.48
CA MET A 19 -50.11 39.20 -4.15
C MET A 19 -51.44 38.64 -4.69
N GLY A 20 -51.87 37.43 -4.30
CA GLY A 20 -53.24 36.94 -4.53
C GLY A 20 -53.55 36.42 -5.95
N HIS A 21 -52.58 36.37 -6.87
CA HIS A 21 -52.81 35.85 -8.22
C HIS A 21 -52.80 34.30 -8.25
N ARG A 22 -53.99 33.69 -8.27
CA ARG A 22 -54.20 32.26 -8.62
C ARG A 22 -54.06 32.03 -10.14
N SER A 23 -52.94 32.45 -10.74
CA SER A 23 -52.65 32.15 -12.14
C SER A 23 -51.97 30.78 -12.27
N THR A 24 -52.55 29.88 -13.07
CA THR A 24 -51.92 28.62 -13.50
C THR A 24 -50.85 28.84 -14.57
N LYS A 25 -50.65 30.07 -15.05
CA LYS A 25 -49.65 30.42 -16.05
C LYS A 25 -48.35 30.84 -15.38
N ASN A 26 -47.26 30.18 -15.77
CA ASN A 26 -45.91 30.51 -15.31
C ASN A 26 -45.61 32.01 -15.54
N PRO A 27 -45.04 32.71 -14.55
CA PRO A 27 -44.76 34.14 -14.67
C PRO A 27 -43.77 34.44 -15.82
N PRO A 28 -43.81 35.67 -16.39
CA PRO A 28 -42.81 36.10 -17.37
C PRO A 28 -41.39 35.87 -16.84
N GLY A 29 -40.50 35.30 -17.66
CA GLY A 29 -39.12 34.98 -17.24
C GLY A 29 -38.94 33.68 -16.44
N TRP A 30 -40.01 32.94 -16.13
CA TRP A 30 -39.91 31.65 -15.40
C TRP A 30 -39.02 30.61 -16.08
N ARG A 31 -38.99 30.58 -17.43
CA ARG A 31 -38.08 29.70 -18.19
C ARG A 31 -36.62 30.08 -17.97
N GLU A 32 -36.32 31.37 -17.82
CA GLU A 32 -34.97 31.88 -17.57
C GLU A 32 -34.51 31.59 -16.15
N LEU A 33 -35.37 31.83 -15.16
CA LEU A 33 -35.11 31.46 -13.76
C LEU A 33 -34.90 29.94 -13.60
N ARG A 34 -35.69 29.12 -14.29
CA ARG A 34 -35.51 27.66 -14.31
C ARG A 34 -34.18 27.27 -14.97
N ARG A 35 -33.78 27.92 -16.07
CA ARG A 35 -32.47 27.71 -16.72
C ARG A 35 -31.30 28.13 -15.82
N GLN A 36 -31.37 29.28 -15.16
CA GLN A 36 -30.36 29.75 -14.21
C GLN A 36 -30.24 28.80 -13.01
N ARG A 37 -31.36 28.38 -12.44
CA ARG A 37 -31.38 27.39 -11.36
C ARG A 37 -30.77 26.07 -11.81
N TRP A 38 -31.14 25.58 -12.99
CA TRP A 38 -30.54 24.37 -13.58
C TRP A 38 -29.04 24.49 -13.79
N ARG A 39 -28.55 25.63 -14.33
CA ARG A 39 -27.12 25.90 -14.50
C ARG A 39 -26.39 25.97 -13.17
N GLN A 40 -26.96 26.60 -12.15
CA GLN A 40 -26.39 26.64 -10.80
C GLN A 40 -26.35 25.25 -10.15
N THR A 41 -27.43 24.47 -10.25
CA THR A 41 -27.42 23.08 -9.75
C THR A 41 -26.45 22.22 -10.55
N ALA A 42 -26.40 22.32 -11.88
CA ALA A 42 -25.50 21.53 -12.71
C ALA A 42 -24.02 21.86 -12.44
N THR A 43 -23.69 23.14 -12.27
CA THR A 43 -22.32 23.59 -11.90
C THR A 43 -21.94 23.16 -10.49
N PHE A 44 -22.86 23.20 -9.53
CA PHE A 44 -22.64 22.65 -8.19
C PHE A 44 -22.38 21.14 -8.22
N HIS A 45 -23.20 20.37 -8.93
CA HIS A 45 -23.02 18.93 -9.07
C HIS A 45 -21.71 18.59 -9.78
N ALA A 46 -21.35 19.32 -10.85
CA ALA A 46 -20.07 19.12 -11.53
C ALA A 46 -18.89 19.34 -10.59
N ARG A 47 -18.87 20.47 -9.86
CA ARG A 47 -17.81 20.78 -8.87
C ARG A 47 -17.74 19.74 -7.75
N ALA A 48 -18.89 19.31 -7.21
CA ALA A 48 -18.93 18.29 -6.17
C ALA A 48 -18.38 16.95 -6.68
N MET A 49 -18.71 16.55 -7.90
CA MET A 49 -18.17 15.34 -8.52
C MET A 49 -16.66 15.44 -8.76
N ASP A 50 -16.15 16.61 -9.17
CA ASP A 50 -14.72 16.82 -9.37
C ASP A 50 -13.95 16.79 -8.04
N THR A 51 -14.47 17.41 -6.98
CA THR A 51 -13.88 17.31 -5.63
C THR A 51 -13.84 15.88 -5.12
N LEU A 52 -14.91 15.10 -5.33
CA LEU A 52 -14.95 13.68 -4.94
C LEU A 52 -13.92 12.85 -5.71
N ARG A 53 -13.71 13.13 -7.00
CA ARG A 53 -12.67 12.46 -7.82
C ARG A 53 -11.27 12.75 -7.29
N LEU A 54 -10.98 14.01 -7.00
CA LEU A 54 -9.70 14.45 -6.46
C LEU A 54 -9.42 13.83 -5.09
N LEU A 55 -10.41 13.84 -4.20
CA LEU A 55 -10.28 13.20 -2.88
C LEU A 55 -10.05 11.69 -3.00
N TYR A 56 -10.75 11.04 -3.94
CA TYR A 56 -10.54 9.63 -4.20
C TYR A 56 -9.10 9.35 -4.66
N LEU A 57 -8.62 10.08 -5.67
CA LEU A 57 -7.26 9.95 -6.20
C LEU A 57 -6.20 10.20 -5.12
N ALA A 58 -6.49 11.12 -4.20
CA ALA A 58 -5.62 11.43 -3.09
C ALA A 58 -5.51 10.28 -2.07
N VAL A 59 -6.65 9.65 -1.75
CA VAL A 59 -6.78 8.72 -0.60
C VAL A 59 -6.60 7.25 -0.99
N ALA A 60 -7.15 6.84 -2.13
CA ALA A 60 -7.18 5.45 -2.56
C ALA A 60 -5.80 4.75 -2.56
N PRO A 61 -4.72 5.32 -3.14
CA PRO A 61 -3.44 4.62 -3.19
C PRO A 61 -2.82 4.40 -1.81
N GLY A 62 -2.91 5.37 -0.90
CA GLY A 62 -2.39 5.23 0.46
C GLY A 62 -3.12 4.15 1.26
N ILE A 63 -4.45 4.08 1.14
CA ILE A 63 -5.24 3.00 1.75
C ILE A 63 -4.91 1.64 1.13
N ALA A 64 -4.72 1.58 -0.19
CA ALA A 64 -4.36 0.35 -0.89
C ALA A 64 -3.07 -0.27 -0.36
N ILE A 65 -2.02 0.55 -0.24
CA ILE A 65 -0.71 0.13 0.23
C ILE A 65 -0.79 -0.23 1.71
N ALA A 66 -1.48 0.56 2.54
CA ALA A 66 -1.68 0.26 3.95
C ALA A 66 -2.35 -1.12 4.14
N VAL A 67 -3.40 -1.41 3.38
CA VAL A 67 -4.05 -2.73 3.42
C VAL A 67 -3.08 -3.83 3.02
N TYR A 68 -2.31 -3.65 1.95
CA TYR A 68 -1.31 -4.61 1.53
C TYR A 68 -0.29 -4.91 2.64
N ILE A 69 0.18 -3.88 3.34
CA ILE A 69 1.13 -4.00 4.45
C ILE A 69 0.51 -4.71 5.65
N HIS A 70 -0.71 -4.34 6.06
CA HIS A 70 -1.37 -4.98 7.20
C HIS A 70 -1.53 -6.50 7.02
N TYR A 71 -1.85 -6.93 5.79
CA TYR A 71 -2.02 -8.34 5.47
C TYR A 71 -0.73 -9.03 5.01
N SER A 72 0.39 -8.31 5.04
CA SER A 72 1.69 -8.89 4.74
C SER A 72 2.27 -9.67 5.92
N ASP A 73 1.81 -9.40 7.15
CA ASP A 73 2.11 -10.26 8.28
C ASP A 73 1.36 -11.58 8.16
N ARG A 74 2.13 -12.66 8.03
CA ARG A 74 1.60 -14.00 7.80
C ARG A 74 1.44 -14.79 9.10
N TRP A 75 2.29 -14.55 10.08
CA TRP A 75 2.46 -15.43 11.23
C TRP A 75 1.82 -14.84 12.47
N ASP A 76 1.84 -13.51 12.64
CA ASP A 76 1.33 -12.86 13.83
C ASP A 76 0.62 -11.54 13.49
N PRO A 77 -0.59 -11.57 12.92
CA PRO A 77 -1.24 -10.35 12.42
C PRO A 77 -1.54 -9.33 13.52
N GLU A 78 -1.05 -8.11 13.32
CA GLU A 78 -1.20 -7.02 14.28
C GLU A 78 -2.64 -6.58 14.56
N PRO A 79 -2.96 -6.10 15.79
CA PRO A 79 -4.28 -5.61 16.13
C PRO A 79 -4.72 -4.46 15.23
N LYS A 80 -5.89 -4.59 14.59
CA LYS A 80 -6.43 -3.58 13.66
C LYS A 80 -6.47 -2.16 14.25
N LYS A 81 -6.78 -2.04 15.54
CA LYS A 81 -6.83 -0.74 16.22
C LYS A 81 -5.46 -0.06 16.21
N LEU A 82 -4.39 -0.81 16.45
CA LEU A 82 -3.04 -0.26 16.49
C LEU A 82 -2.51 0.05 15.09
N VAL A 83 -2.87 -0.78 14.10
CA VAL A 83 -2.61 -0.52 12.68
C VAL A 83 -3.29 0.77 12.19
N ILE A 84 -4.57 0.96 12.51
CA ILE A 84 -5.30 2.20 12.18
C ILE A 84 -4.70 3.39 12.93
N LYS A 85 -4.36 3.22 14.22
CA LYS A 85 -3.69 4.25 15.03
C LYS A 85 -2.37 4.68 14.37
N GLY A 86 -1.57 3.75 13.85
CA GLY A 86 -0.35 4.07 13.12
C GLY A 86 -0.58 4.86 11.84
N PHE A 87 -1.62 4.52 11.08
CA PHE A 87 -2.00 5.31 9.90
C PHE A 87 -2.41 6.74 10.28
N ILE A 88 -3.22 6.90 11.34
CA ILE A 88 -3.65 8.23 11.82
C ILE A 88 -2.46 9.05 12.32
N TRP A 89 -1.55 8.45 13.08
CA TRP A 89 -0.34 9.15 13.54
C TRP A 89 0.57 9.56 12.39
N GLY A 90 0.66 8.76 11.33
CA GLY A 90 1.36 9.14 10.11
C GLY A 90 0.75 10.36 9.45
N ALA A 91 -0.59 10.38 9.32
CA ALA A 91 -1.30 11.54 8.78
C ALA A 91 -1.11 12.81 9.64
N LEU A 92 -1.04 12.66 10.96
CA LEU A 92 -0.80 13.77 11.88
C LEU A 92 0.66 14.26 11.87
N ALA A 93 1.62 13.40 11.53
CA ALA A 93 3.04 13.77 11.44
C ALA A 93 3.34 14.78 10.32
N VAL A 94 2.43 14.95 9.35
CA VAL A 94 2.53 15.98 8.29
C VAL A 94 2.53 17.40 8.86
N PHE A 95 1.68 17.69 9.83
CA PHE A 95 1.51 19.06 10.35
C PHE A 95 2.78 19.67 10.96
N PRO A 96 3.52 19.00 11.86
CA PRO A 96 4.78 19.54 12.36
C PRO A 96 5.88 19.59 11.28
N ALA A 97 5.89 18.66 10.31
CA ALA A 97 6.83 18.68 9.20
C ALA A 97 6.61 19.93 8.32
N MET A 98 5.35 20.19 7.94
CA MET A 98 4.97 21.38 7.19
C MET A 98 5.36 22.69 7.89
N PHE A 99 5.18 22.77 9.21
CA PHE A 99 5.59 23.96 9.96
C PHE A 99 7.11 24.19 9.86
N TYR A 100 7.89 23.11 9.94
CA TYR A 100 9.33 23.19 9.76
C TYR A 100 9.72 23.57 8.33
N GLU A 101 9.10 22.95 7.33
CA GLU A 101 9.32 23.24 5.90
C GLU A 101 9.04 24.70 5.57
N GLU A 102 7.98 25.28 6.13
CA GLU A 102 7.66 26.69 5.96
C GLU A 102 8.66 27.61 6.67
N ALA A 103 9.15 27.22 7.85
CA ALA A 103 10.09 28.03 8.62
C ALA A 103 11.53 28.00 8.06
N PHE A 104 11.95 26.88 7.47
CA PHE A 104 13.33 26.65 7.07
C PHE A 104 13.86 27.68 6.04
N PRO A 105 13.16 27.97 4.93
CA PRO A 105 13.57 29.02 3.99
C PRO A 105 13.59 30.41 4.62
N LYS A 106 12.68 30.71 5.56
CA LYS A 106 12.61 32.02 6.24
C LYS A 106 13.85 32.27 7.08
N VAL A 107 14.28 31.26 7.85
CA VAL A 107 15.48 31.33 8.69
C VAL A 107 16.75 31.53 7.85
N LEU A 108 16.81 30.93 6.67
CA LEU A 108 17.96 31.05 5.76
C LEU A 108 17.91 32.29 4.84
N GLY A 109 16.81 33.06 4.87
CA GLY A 109 16.59 34.19 3.96
C GLY A 109 16.41 33.76 2.50
N TRP A 110 15.89 32.55 2.26
CA TRP A 110 15.64 31.96 0.94
C TRP A 110 14.16 32.01 0.53
N GLU A 111 13.36 32.86 1.17
CA GLU A 111 11.95 33.04 0.83
C GLU A 111 11.79 33.32 -0.68
N GLY A 112 10.97 32.50 -1.35
CA GLY A 112 10.69 32.61 -2.78
C GLY A 112 11.86 32.30 -3.73
N SER A 113 13.05 31.90 -3.23
CA SER A 113 14.28 31.76 -4.02
C SER A 113 15.06 30.46 -3.78
N PHE A 114 14.45 29.49 -3.08
CA PHE A 114 15.11 28.22 -2.74
C PHE A 114 15.38 27.33 -3.96
N ASN A 115 14.68 27.56 -5.08
CA ASN A 115 14.84 26.81 -6.33
C ASN A 115 15.65 27.54 -7.42
N ASP A 116 16.28 28.67 -7.10
CA ASP A 116 17.01 29.48 -8.09
C ASP A 116 18.35 28.85 -8.50
N THR A 117 18.92 28.00 -7.65
CA THR A 117 20.22 27.36 -7.88
C THR A 117 20.17 25.90 -7.44
N TRP A 118 20.81 25.03 -8.23
CA TRP A 118 20.77 23.58 -8.02
C TRP A 118 21.22 23.16 -6.61
N TRP A 119 22.21 23.84 -6.02
CA TRP A 119 22.71 23.49 -4.68
C TRP A 119 21.74 23.92 -3.57
N ARG A 120 20.99 25.02 -3.72
CA ARG A 120 19.94 25.42 -2.78
C ARG A 120 18.77 24.45 -2.82
N THR A 121 18.37 24.01 -4.03
CA THR A 121 17.35 22.99 -4.21
C THR A 121 17.73 21.70 -3.48
N ILE A 122 18.98 21.23 -3.64
CA ILE A 122 19.46 20.02 -2.93
C ILE A 122 19.46 20.24 -1.41
N ILE A 123 19.95 21.38 -0.90
CA ILE A 123 19.94 21.63 0.54
C ILE A 123 18.51 21.67 1.08
N TYR A 124 17.59 22.34 0.38
CA TYR A 124 16.20 22.41 0.77
C TYR A 124 15.52 21.03 0.74
N ALA A 125 15.74 20.25 -0.33
CA ALA A 125 15.20 18.89 -0.45
C ALA A 125 15.67 17.98 0.69
N PHE A 126 16.96 17.99 1.04
CA PHE A 126 17.50 17.11 2.09
C PHE A 126 17.21 17.60 3.51
N PHE A 127 17.44 18.90 3.79
CA PHE A 127 17.41 19.44 5.16
C PHE A 127 16.14 20.23 5.48
N GLY A 128 15.49 20.79 4.48
CA GLY A 128 14.21 21.51 4.61
C GLY A 128 13.02 20.56 4.61
N VAL A 129 13.00 19.58 3.70
CA VAL A 129 11.87 18.66 3.51
C VAL A 129 12.17 17.26 4.04
N ALA A 130 13.06 16.50 3.42
CA ALA A 130 13.25 15.09 3.75
C ALA A 130 13.64 14.84 5.21
N LEU A 131 14.55 15.65 5.77
CA LEU A 131 14.89 15.59 7.19
C LEU A 131 13.67 15.81 8.09
N ALA A 132 12.86 16.83 7.78
CA ALA A 132 11.70 17.23 8.58
C ALA A 132 10.65 16.13 8.58
N GLU A 133 10.28 15.66 7.40
CA GLU A 133 9.25 14.65 7.25
C GLU A 133 9.65 13.31 7.87
N GLU A 134 10.86 12.83 7.56
CA GLU A 134 11.32 11.53 8.04
C GLU A 134 11.59 11.54 9.55
N ALA A 135 12.08 12.67 10.09
CA ALA A 135 12.20 12.83 11.54
C ALA A 135 10.83 12.85 12.22
N CYS A 136 9.82 13.50 11.64
CA CYS A 136 8.45 13.48 12.17
C CYS A 136 7.84 12.07 12.12
N LYS A 137 7.96 11.35 11.00
CA LYS A 137 7.53 9.94 10.89
C LYS A 137 8.22 9.05 11.92
N PHE A 138 9.54 9.20 12.08
CA PHE A 138 10.32 8.50 13.09
C PHE A 138 9.83 8.80 14.51
N PHE A 139 9.65 10.08 14.84
CA PHE A 139 9.22 10.52 16.16
C PHE A 139 7.82 9.97 16.50
N PHE A 140 6.86 10.09 15.59
CA PHE A 140 5.50 9.59 15.83
C PHE A 140 5.46 8.07 15.97
N LEU A 141 6.24 7.34 15.18
CA LEU A 141 6.40 5.89 15.36
C LEU A 141 7.02 5.56 16.72
N LYS A 142 8.09 6.29 17.10
CA LYS A 142 8.84 6.09 18.33
C LYS A 142 8.01 6.36 19.59
N GLU A 143 7.26 7.46 19.62
CA GLU A 143 6.54 7.88 20.83
C GLU A 143 5.19 7.18 20.98
N PHE A 144 4.45 6.93 19.89
CA PHE A 144 3.05 6.49 19.99
C PHE A 144 2.81 4.98 19.81
N ILE A 145 3.81 4.25 19.27
CA ILE A 145 3.66 2.83 18.88
C ILE A 145 4.83 1.97 19.32
N TYR A 146 6.07 2.48 19.25
CA TYR A 146 7.27 1.66 19.42
C TYR A 146 7.34 0.94 20.77
N GLU A 147 6.87 1.54 21.85
CA GLU A 147 6.85 0.93 23.20
C GLU A 147 5.58 0.09 23.48
N ASP A 148 4.65 -0.03 22.52
CA ASP A 148 3.45 -0.87 22.67
C ASP A 148 3.84 -2.35 22.82
N GLN A 149 3.11 -3.06 23.67
CA GLN A 149 3.34 -4.49 23.95
C GLN A 149 3.05 -5.38 22.74
N ASN A 150 2.15 -4.94 21.85
CA ASN A 150 1.87 -5.68 20.62
C ASN A 150 3.02 -5.62 19.63
N PHE A 151 3.94 -4.65 19.75
CA PHE A 151 5.17 -4.64 18.97
C PHE A 151 6.18 -5.60 19.64
N ASN A 152 5.97 -6.89 19.41
CA ASN A 152 6.67 -8.02 20.04
C ASN A 152 7.50 -8.86 19.06
N ASP A 153 7.44 -8.57 17.76
CA ASP A 153 8.25 -9.17 16.69
C ASP A 153 8.98 -8.05 15.90
N PRO A 154 10.25 -8.25 15.47
CA PRO A 154 10.91 -7.31 14.58
C PRO A 154 10.09 -6.97 13.32
N PHE A 155 9.33 -7.93 12.79
CA PHE A 155 8.49 -7.73 11.61
C PHE A 155 7.40 -6.67 11.82
N ASP A 156 6.92 -6.46 13.06
CA ASP A 156 5.90 -5.46 13.37
C ASP A 156 6.37 -4.05 13.01
N GLY A 157 7.69 -3.81 13.05
CA GLY A 157 8.29 -2.57 12.56
C GLY A 157 7.96 -2.29 11.10
N ILE A 158 7.95 -3.31 10.23
CA ILE A 158 7.52 -3.19 8.82
C ILE A 158 6.07 -2.73 8.73
N VAL A 159 5.21 -3.32 9.57
CA VAL A 159 3.77 -3.02 9.56
C VAL A 159 3.56 -1.59 10.04
N TYR A 160 4.07 -1.23 11.23
CA TYR A 160 3.84 0.06 11.85
C TYR A 160 4.53 1.22 11.13
N GLY A 161 5.79 1.04 10.70
CA GLY A 161 6.48 2.03 9.88
C GLY A 161 5.80 2.23 8.53
N GLY A 162 5.35 1.13 7.90
CA GLY A 162 4.55 1.21 6.69
C GLY A 162 3.23 1.95 6.87
N MET A 163 2.52 1.76 7.99
CA MET A 163 1.30 2.52 8.29
C MET A 163 1.56 4.01 8.48
N ILE A 164 2.61 4.37 9.22
CA ILE A 164 3.03 5.77 9.41
C ILE A 164 3.32 6.41 8.04
N GLY A 165 4.11 5.73 7.19
CA GLY A 165 4.40 6.19 5.83
C GLY A 165 3.14 6.35 4.97
N CYS A 166 2.24 5.36 4.97
CA CYS A 166 0.98 5.44 4.21
C CYS A 166 0.05 6.57 4.70
N GLY A 167 -0.03 6.77 6.01
CA GLY A 167 -0.82 7.84 6.62
C GLY A 167 -0.31 9.21 6.23
N PHE A 168 1.01 9.40 6.35
CA PHE A 168 1.68 10.64 5.95
C PHE A 168 1.44 10.93 4.48
N ALA A 169 1.75 9.95 3.62
CA ALA A 169 1.56 10.03 2.17
C ALA A 169 0.12 10.39 1.80
N THR A 170 -0.87 9.82 2.50
CA THR A 170 -2.28 10.08 2.22
C THR A 170 -2.65 11.52 2.54
N MET A 171 -2.28 12.01 3.73
CA MET A 171 -2.61 13.38 4.14
C MET A 171 -1.93 14.41 3.23
N GLU A 172 -0.63 14.25 3.00
CA GLU A 172 0.14 15.14 2.15
C GLU A 172 -0.38 15.12 0.70
N ASN A 173 -0.72 13.94 0.15
CA ASN A 173 -1.33 13.84 -1.17
C ASN A 173 -2.71 14.52 -1.25
N ILE A 174 -3.53 14.50 -0.20
CA ILE A 174 -4.78 15.29 -0.17
C ILE A 174 -4.46 16.79 -0.33
N MET A 175 -3.46 17.29 0.40
CA MET A 175 -3.10 18.72 0.38
C MET A 175 -2.57 19.16 -1.00
N TYR A 176 -1.76 18.33 -1.65
CA TYR A 176 -1.27 18.59 -3.01
C TYR A 176 -2.37 18.49 -4.06
N VAL A 177 -3.23 17.47 -4.00
CA VAL A 177 -4.26 17.26 -5.03
C VAL A 177 -5.36 18.32 -4.96
N VAL A 178 -5.71 18.80 -3.75
CA VAL A 178 -6.67 19.89 -3.57
C VAL A 178 -6.13 21.21 -4.13
N SER A 179 -4.82 21.45 -4.06
CA SER A 179 -4.21 22.70 -4.53
C SER A 179 -3.82 22.68 -6.01
N ALA A 180 -3.26 21.57 -6.51
CA ALA A 180 -2.67 21.46 -7.84
C ALA A 180 -3.53 20.68 -8.85
N GLY A 181 -4.54 19.93 -8.39
CA GLY A 181 -5.52 19.27 -9.25
C GLY A 181 -5.15 17.84 -9.68
N TYR A 182 -5.77 17.41 -10.77
CA TYR A 182 -5.87 15.99 -11.14
C TYR A 182 -4.54 15.38 -11.63
N GLU A 183 -3.81 16.08 -12.49
CA GLU A 183 -2.54 15.62 -13.06
C GLU A 183 -1.49 15.36 -11.96
N THR A 184 -1.35 16.30 -11.03
CA THR A 184 -0.51 16.14 -9.84
C THR A 184 -0.90 14.92 -9.02
N GLY A 185 -2.21 14.64 -8.87
CA GLY A 185 -2.69 13.47 -8.17
C GLY A 185 -2.32 12.14 -8.83
N ILE A 186 -2.36 12.07 -10.17
CA ILE A 186 -1.93 10.87 -10.90
C ILE A 186 -0.44 10.65 -10.70
N LEU A 187 0.36 11.70 -10.87
CA LEU A 187 1.81 11.61 -10.74
C LEU A 187 2.19 11.13 -9.33
N ARG A 188 1.69 11.81 -8.31
CA ARG A 188 1.97 11.48 -6.91
C ARG A 188 1.46 10.10 -6.51
N MET A 189 0.32 9.65 -7.05
CA MET A 189 -0.18 8.29 -6.84
C MET A 189 0.83 7.23 -7.27
N LEU A 190 1.61 7.49 -8.33
CA LEU A 190 2.59 6.55 -8.89
C LEU A 190 4.00 6.75 -8.34
N THR A 191 4.30 7.94 -7.80
CA THR A 191 5.64 8.32 -7.35
C THR A 191 5.68 8.55 -5.83
N ALA A 192 5.25 9.72 -5.35
CA ALA A 192 5.38 10.16 -3.95
C ALA A 192 4.67 9.23 -2.96
N VAL A 193 3.43 8.81 -3.27
CA VAL A 193 2.64 8.00 -2.34
C VAL A 193 3.27 6.62 -2.10
N PRO A 194 3.69 5.87 -3.15
CA PRO A 194 4.53 4.70 -2.98
C PRO A 194 5.83 5.02 -2.24
N ALA A 195 6.57 6.07 -2.63
CA ALA A 195 7.86 6.43 -2.02
C ALA A 195 7.76 6.51 -0.49
N HIS A 196 6.86 7.36 0.04
CA HIS A 196 6.64 7.48 1.48
C HIS A 196 6.20 6.20 2.17
N ALA A 197 5.36 5.38 1.53
CA ALA A 197 4.94 4.11 2.11
C ALA A 197 6.11 3.13 2.25
N PHE A 198 6.98 3.06 1.24
CA PHE A 198 8.15 2.17 1.24
C PHE A 198 9.32 2.72 2.07
N ASP A 199 9.50 4.05 2.14
CA ASP A 199 10.40 4.69 3.09
C ASP A 199 9.95 4.42 4.53
N GLY A 200 8.65 4.50 4.81
CA GLY A 200 8.07 4.08 6.09
C GLY A 200 8.37 2.61 6.43
N ILE A 201 8.33 1.70 5.45
CA ILE A 201 8.75 0.29 5.64
C ILE A 201 10.25 0.20 5.98
N ILE A 202 11.12 0.94 5.28
CA ILE A 202 12.57 0.93 5.52
C ILE A 202 12.88 1.47 6.92
N LEU A 203 12.27 2.60 7.30
CA LEU A 203 12.37 3.16 8.65
C LEU A 203 11.90 2.13 9.69
N GLY A 204 10.75 1.52 9.44
CA GLY A 204 10.16 0.47 10.24
C GLY A 204 11.04 -0.77 10.39
N TYR A 205 11.73 -1.20 9.34
CA TYR A 205 12.71 -2.29 9.38
C TYR A 205 13.83 -2.01 10.38
N PHE A 206 14.43 -0.83 10.31
CA PHE A 206 15.52 -0.45 11.21
C PHE A 206 15.04 -0.27 12.65
N MET A 207 13.87 0.33 12.85
CA MET A 207 13.27 0.49 14.18
C MET A 207 12.86 -0.85 14.79
N GLY A 208 12.27 -1.76 14.01
CA GLY A 208 11.97 -3.13 14.42
C GLY A 208 13.23 -3.86 14.87
N LYS A 209 14.31 -3.82 14.07
CA LYS A 209 15.60 -4.39 14.49
C LYS A 209 16.17 -3.71 15.73
N ALA A 210 16.06 -2.39 15.84
CA ALA A 210 16.56 -1.64 16.98
C ALA A 210 15.88 -2.06 18.29
N LYS A 211 14.56 -2.28 18.28
CA LYS A 211 13.81 -2.68 19.48
C LYS A 211 14.33 -3.97 20.09
N PHE A 212 14.77 -4.90 19.26
CA PHE A 212 15.18 -6.23 19.69
C PHE A 212 16.69 -6.50 19.58
N CYS A 213 17.52 -5.46 19.44
CA CYS A 213 18.98 -5.59 19.40
C CYS A 213 19.64 -4.87 20.59
N PRO A 214 20.86 -5.29 21.02
CA PRO A 214 21.59 -4.62 22.11
C PRO A 214 22.04 -3.19 21.80
N ASN A 215 22.27 -2.84 20.53
CA ASN A 215 22.69 -1.50 20.11
C ASN A 215 21.57 -0.79 19.29
N PRO A 216 20.48 -0.34 19.95
CA PRO A 216 19.35 0.27 19.26
C PRO A 216 19.73 1.58 18.56
N LYS A 217 20.53 2.43 19.21
CA LYS A 217 20.86 3.78 18.70
C LYS A 217 21.46 3.74 17.30
N LYS A 218 22.43 2.85 17.06
CA LYS A 218 23.06 2.69 15.74
C LYS A 218 22.02 2.37 14.66
N LEU A 219 21.12 1.43 14.92
CA LEU A 219 20.09 1.01 13.97
C LEU A 219 19.06 2.11 13.73
N LEU A 220 18.63 2.82 14.78
CA LEU A 220 17.70 3.95 14.66
C LEU A 220 18.29 5.04 13.77
N THR A 221 19.55 5.43 14.00
CA THR A 221 20.24 6.43 13.18
C THR A 221 20.43 5.96 11.73
N GLN A 222 20.81 4.69 11.52
CA GLN A 222 20.94 4.13 10.18
C GLN A 222 19.62 4.14 9.40
N GLY A 223 18.51 3.82 10.07
CA GLY A 223 17.18 3.89 9.48
C GLY A 223 16.83 5.29 9.03
N LEU A 224 16.94 6.26 9.94
CA LEU A 224 16.61 7.65 9.67
C LEU A 224 17.48 8.23 8.54
N VAL A 225 18.80 8.02 8.57
CA VAL A 225 19.70 8.51 7.52
C VAL A 225 19.38 7.87 6.17
N THR A 226 19.04 6.58 6.13
CA THR A 226 18.73 5.87 4.87
C THR A 226 17.49 6.48 4.21
N VAL A 227 16.41 6.71 4.96
CA VAL A 227 15.18 7.28 4.38
C VAL A 227 15.33 8.75 4.02
N ILE A 228 16.11 9.53 4.79
CA ILE A 228 16.43 10.92 4.42
C ILE A 228 17.19 10.97 3.09
N ILE A 229 18.13 10.03 2.86
CA ILE A 229 18.86 9.98 1.60
C ILE A 229 17.94 9.63 0.44
N LEU A 230 17.08 8.62 0.58
CA LEU A 230 16.16 8.21 -0.48
C LEU A 230 15.17 9.34 -0.81
N HIS A 231 14.54 9.89 0.21
CA HIS A 231 13.53 10.92 0.08
C HIS A 231 14.14 12.26 -0.39
N GLY A 232 15.27 12.70 0.19
CA GLY A 232 15.95 13.92 -0.25
C GLY A 232 16.45 13.84 -1.70
N THR A 233 16.85 12.65 -2.15
CA THR A 233 17.20 12.44 -3.57
C THR A 233 15.98 12.53 -4.47
N TYR A 234 14.85 11.93 -4.05
CA TYR A 234 13.57 12.05 -4.76
C TYR A 234 13.17 13.52 -4.93
N ASP A 235 13.17 14.29 -3.84
CA ASP A 235 12.77 15.70 -3.85
C ASP A 235 13.73 16.58 -4.64
N SER A 236 15.04 16.33 -4.54
CA SER A 236 16.04 17.08 -5.32
C SER A 236 15.77 16.97 -6.82
N VAL A 237 15.38 15.78 -7.29
CA VAL A 237 15.05 15.54 -8.69
C VAL A 237 13.68 16.13 -9.02
N ALA A 238 12.68 15.96 -8.17
CA ALA A 238 11.34 16.50 -8.37
C ALA A 238 11.31 18.04 -8.44
N MET A 239 12.16 18.71 -7.66
CA MET A 239 12.27 20.17 -7.61
C MET A 239 13.25 20.76 -8.64
N SER A 240 13.94 19.92 -9.41
CA SER A 240 14.98 20.36 -10.36
C SER A 240 14.46 21.13 -11.58
N ASN A 241 13.14 21.08 -11.84
CA ASN A 241 12.50 21.62 -13.06
C ASN A 241 13.08 21.11 -14.39
N LEU A 242 13.79 19.97 -14.37
CA LEU A 242 14.31 19.35 -15.59
C LEU A 242 13.19 18.59 -16.32
N SER A 243 13.11 18.76 -17.64
CA SER A 243 12.10 18.10 -18.49
C SER A 243 12.15 16.58 -18.44
N TRP A 244 13.31 16.00 -18.12
CA TRP A 244 13.52 14.56 -18.00
C TRP A 244 13.50 14.05 -16.56
N SER A 245 13.19 14.88 -15.56
CA SER A 245 13.19 14.52 -14.12
C SER A 245 12.29 13.33 -13.78
N ILE A 246 11.26 13.05 -14.60
CA ILE A 246 10.35 11.94 -14.39
C ILE A 246 11.04 10.56 -14.39
N TYR A 247 12.06 10.36 -15.23
CA TYR A 247 12.77 9.08 -15.34
C TYR A 247 13.58 8.72 -14.08
N PRO A 248 14.48 9.60 -13.57
CA PRO A 248 15.16 9.35 -12.31
C PRO A 248 14.20 9.29 -11.11
N ILE A 249 13.09 10.03 -11.10
CA ILE A 249 12.04 9.89 -10.06
C ILE A 249 11.55 8.44 -9.99
N PHE A 250 11.12 7.88 -11.13
CA PHE A 250 10.70 6.48 -11.16
C PHE A 250 11.83 5.53 -10.77
N GLY A 251 13.06 5.79 -11.20
CA GLY A 251 14.24 5.02 -10.79
C GLY A 251 14.41 4.96 -9.27
N ILE A 252 14.31 6.11 -8.60
CA ILE A 252 14.42 6.23 -7.14
C ILE A 252 13.28 5.48 -6.44
N VAL A 253 12.04 5.67 -6.90
CA VAL A 253 10.86 4.98 -6.33
C VAL A 253 11.00 3.46 -6.47
N ILE A 254 11.44 2.98 -7.63
CA ILE A 254 11.70 1.56 -7.90
C ILE A 254 12.78 1.00 -6.95
N VAL A 255 13.87 1.74 -6.74
CA VAL A 255 14.93 1.36 -5.79
C VAL A 255 14.39 1.32 -4.37
N GLY A 256 13.62 2.32 -3.95
CA GLY A 256 12.97 2.36 -2.62
C GLY A 256 12.04 1.16 -2.40
N ILE A 257 11.17 0.86 -3.37
CA ILE A 257 10.30 -0.34 -3.37
C ILE A 257 11.13 -1.62 -3.21
N TYR A 258 12.18 -1.77 -4.01
CA TYR A 258 13.05 -2.95 -3.95
C TYR A 258 13.69 -3.12 -2.57
N LEU A 259 14.28 -2.05 -2.02
CA LEU A 259 14.93 -2.07 -0.70
C LEU A 259 13.92 -2.40 0.41
N ALA A 260 12.74 -1.80 0.37
CA ALA A 260 11.68 -2.05 1.33
C ALA A 260 11.15 -3.50 1.27
N LEU A 261 10.94 -4.05 0.07
CA LEU A 261 10.52 -5.44 -0.10
C LEU A 261 11.61 -6.42 0.35
N LYS A 262 12.89 -6.11 0.10
CA LYS A 262 14.04 -6.88 0.60
C LYS A 262 14.11 -6.86 2.13
N ALA A 263 13.97 -5.68 2.74
CA ALA A 263 13.93 -5.48 4.19
C ALA A 263 12.80 -6.28 4.85
N LYS A 264 11.58 -6.17 4.29
CA LYS A 264 10.43 -6.99 4.69
C LYS A 264 10.72 -8.49 4.61
N ARG A 265 11.34 -8.95 3.52
CA ARG A 265 11.64 -10.38 3.30
C ARG A 265 12.62 -10.92 4.34
N GLU A 266 13.61 -10.13 4.76
CA GLU A 266 14.53 -10.51 5.84
C GLU A 266 13.78 -10.72 7.16
N LEU A 267 12.97 -9.76 7.60
CA LEU A 267 12.25 -9.87 8.88
C LEU A 267 11.15 -10.92 8.85
N GLU A 268 10.57 -11.21 7.68
CA GLU A 268 9.60 -12.30 7.54
C GLU A 268 10.23 -13.69 7.77
N LYS A 269 11.52 -13.86 7.44
CA LYS A 269 12.26 -15.09 7.79
C LYS A 269 12.39 -15.22 9.31
N THR A 270 12.69 -14.11 9.98
CA THR A 270 12.77 -14.05 11.45
C THR A 270 11.44 -14.39 12.09
N SER A 271 10.35 -13.76 11.67
CA SER A 271 9.01 -14.05 12.18
C SER A 271 8.61 -15.52 11.93
N LYS A 272 8.91 -16.07 10.73
CA LYS A 272 8.73 -17.50 10.44
C LYS A 272 9.53 -18.40 11.40
N ARG A 273 10.77 -18.02 11.70
CA ARG A 273 11.62 -18.78 12.61
C ARG A 273 11.09 -18.75 14.04
N ILE A 274 10.57 -17.61 14.49
CA ILE A 274 9.93 -17.47 15.80
C ILE A 274 8.72 -18.40 15.89
N GLU A 275 7.85 -18.36 14.88
CA GLU A 275 6.60 -19.14 14.83
C GLU A 275 6.82 -20.65 14.89
N PHE A 276 7.85 -21.18 14.22
CA PHE A 276 8.15 -22.62 14.15
C PHE A 276 9.41 -23.01 14.95
N SER A 277 9.69 -22.30 16.03
CA SER A 277 10.85 -22.57 16.89
C SER A 277 10.64 -23.81 17.78
N SER A 278 11.73 -24.52 18.05
CA SER A 278 11.77 -25.65 18.98
C SER A 278 11.77 -25.17 20.45
N LYS A 279 11.32 -26.04 21.35
CA LYS A 279 11.39 -25.80 22.80
C LYS A 279 12.84 -25.88 23.29
N GLU A 280 13.46 -24.71 23.49
CA GLU A 280 14.91 -24.58 23.71
C GLU A 280 15.31 -23.68 24.88
N TYR A 281 14.38 -22.98 25.54
CA TYR A 281 14.72 -21.99 26.55
C TYR A 281 14.01 -22.21 27.88
N PHE A 282 14.65 -21.88 29.00
CA PHE A 282 14.07 -21.91 30.34
C PHE A 282 14.14 -20.52 30.99
N LEU A 283 13.13 -20.15 31.78
CA LEU A 283 13.10 -18.91 32.57
C LEU A 283 13.97 -19.05 33.82
N LEU A 284 14.69 -17.98 34.17
CA LEU A 284 15.61 -17.99 35.31
C LEU A 284 14.91 -17.77 36.68
N GLU A 285 13.87 -16.94 36.73
CA GLU A 285 13.24 -16.51 38.00
C GLU A 285 12.25 -17.54 38.60
N ASP A 286 11.98 -18.65 37.90
CA ASP A 286 11.06 -19.69 38.39
C ASP A 286 11.84 -20.90 38.94
N THR A 287 11.92 -21.01 40.26
CA THR A 287 12.65 -22.06 41.00
C THR A 287 12.04 -23.47 40.88
N GLY A 288 10.94 -23.63 40.12
CA GLY A 288 10.26 -24.91 39.90
C GLY A 288 9.97 -25.16 38.42
N LYS A 289 10.94 -25.73 37.69
CA LYS A 289 10.86 -26.11 36.27
C LYS A 289 9.46 -26.57 35.82
N LYS A 290 8.86 -25.86 34.87
CA LYS A 290 7.80 -26.41 34.01
C LYS A 290 8.03 -26.03 32.56
N GLU A 291 8.50 -27.03 31.82
CA GLU A 291 8.69 -27.11 30.35
C GLU A 291 9.59 -26.06 29.66
N PRO A 292 10.41 -26.48 28.68
CA PRO A 292 11.16 -25.55 27.85
C PRO A 292 10.21 -24.72 26.95
N LEU A 293 10.48 -23.44 26.84
CA LEU A 293 9.78 -22.45 26.03
C LEU A 293 10.32 -22.43 24.59
N THR A 294 9.42 -22.15 23.65
CA THR A 294 9.74 -21.77 22.27
C THR A 294 9.96 -20.25 22.17
N LEU A 295 10.52 -19.77 21.05
CA LEU A 295 10.56 -18.33 20.76
C LEU A 295 9.16 -17.74 20.63
N LYS A 296 8.19 -18.52 20.13
CA LYS A 296 6.78 -18.12 20.06
C LYS A 296 6.17 -17.91 21.44
N ASP A 297 6.46 -18.80 22.40
CA ASP A 297 5.97 -18.65 23.76
C ASP A 297 6.54 -17.38 24.42
N ILE A 298 7.82 -17.11 24.20
CA ILE A 298 8.46 -15.88 24.69
C ILE A 298 7.84 -14.65 24.02
N ARG A 299 7.59 -14.67 22.69
CA ARG A 299 6.92 -13.59 21.95
C ARG A 299 5.52 -13.29 22.51
N ASN A 300 4.74 -14.33 22.78
CA ASN A 300 3.40 -14.20 23.34
C ASN A 300 3.46 -13.66 24.78
N ALA A 301 4.41 -14.12 25.58
CA ALA A 301 4.61 -13.62 26.94
C ALA A 301 5.06 -12.14 26.98
N LEU A 302 5.85 -11.67 26.01
CA LEU A 302 6.16 -10.26 25.82
C LEU A 302 4.89 -9.43 25.53
N ARG A 303 4.02 -9.91 24.64
CA ARG A 303 2.74 -9.26 24.32
C ARG A 303 1.79 -9.18 25.50
N GLU A 304 1.77 -10.21 26.33
CA GLU A 304 0.94 -10.26 27.54
C GLU A 304 1.56 -9.47 28.71
N GLY A 305 2.76 -8.91 28.54
CA GLY A 305 3.49 -8.19 29.59
C GLY A 305 4.02 -9.09 30.71
N ARG A 306 4.03 -10.42 30.51
CA ARG A 306 4.57 -11.39 31.47
C ARG A 306 6.09 -11.43 31.48
N LEU A 307 6.73 -11.05 30.37
CA LEU A 307 8.18 -10.95 30.24
C LEU A 307 8.57 -9.57 29.70
N LYS A 308 9.82 -9.19 29.95
CA LYS A 308 10.50 -8.00 29.42
C LYS A 308 11.71 -8.40 28.61
N LEU A 309 12.15 -7.51 27.71
CA LEU A 309 13.31 -7.77 26.84
C LEU A 309 14.62 -7.97 27.62
N GLU A 310 14.67 -7.46 28.85
CA GLU A 310 15.82 -7.51 29.74
C GLU A 310 15.89 -8.82 30.55
N ASP A 311 14.80 -9.59 30.59
CA ASP A 311 14.73 -10.84 31.35
C ASP A 311 15.73 -11.87 30.82
N LEU A 312 16.26 -12.70 31.72
CA LEU A 312 17.30 -13.68 31.43
C LEU A 312 16.71 -15.08 31.20
N LEU A 313 17.19 -15.73 30.15
CA LEU A 313 16.88 -17.10 29.78
C LEU A 313 18.12 -17.99 29.83
N VAL A 314 17.91 -19.27 30.10
CA VAL A 314 18.93 -20.31 29.99
C VAL A 314 18.60 -21.20 28.79
N PRO A 315 19.50 -21.28 27.77
CA PRO A 315 19.34 -22.21 26.68
C PRO A 315 19.39 -23.67 27.17
N ARG A 316 18.71 -24.58 26.46
CA ARG A 316 18.75 -26.01 26.75
C ARG A 316 20.14 -26.62 26.54
N THR A 317 20.91 -26.05 25.62
CA THR A 317 22.30 -26.43 25.32
C THR A 317 23.25 -25.35 25.84
N GLY A 318 23.76 -25.56 27.06
CA GLY A 318 24.73 -24.68 27.73
C GLY A 318 24.13 -23.79 28.82
N ASP A 319 24.93 -23.46 29.83
CA ASP A 319 24.47 -22.77 31.05
C ASP A 319 24.58 -21.24 30.99
N ARG A 320 25.02 -20.68 29.84
CA ARG A 320 25.23 -19.24 29.72
C ARG A 320 23.88 -18.52 29.60
N LYS A 321 23.61 -17.66 30.59
CA LYS A 321 22.45 -16.77 30.61
C LYS A 321 22.49 -15.80 29.42
N ILE A 322 21.36 -15.62 28.75
CA ILE A 322 21.18 -14.67 27.65
C ILE A 322 19.91 -13.85 27.90
N SER A 323 19.96 -12.53 27.68
CA SER A 323 18.75 -11.72 27.75
C SER A 323 17.85 -11.96 26.54
N ILE A 324 16.55 -11.78 26.69
CA ILE A 324 15.59 -11.89 25.58
C ILE A 324 15.98 -10.96 24.42
N ARG A 325 16.42 -9.74 24.71
CA ARG A 325 16.93 -8.77 23.73
C ARG A 325 18.13 -9.33 22.94
N ALA A 326 19.14 -9.88 23.62
CA ALA A 326 20.30 -10.45 22.95
C ALA A 326 19.91 -11.70 22.14
N LEU A 327 19.01 -12.52 22.68
CA LEU A 327 18.46 -13.69 22.00
C LEU A 327 17.76 -13.29 20.70
N TRP A 328 16.78 -12.39 20.74
CA TRP A 328 16.07 -11.93 19.55
C TRP A 328 17.02 -11.36 18.50
N GLY A 329 17.94 -10.47 18.90
CA GLY A 329 18.89 -9.84 18.00
C GLY A 329 19.73 -10.87 17.24
N SER A 330 20.11 -11.97 17.89
CA SER A 330 20.80 -13.09 17.24
C SER A 330 19.93 -13.93 16.31
N GLN A 331 18.59 -13.84 16.38
CA GLN A 331 17.69 -14.56 15.49
C GLN A 331 17.43 -13.83 14.16
N ILE A 332 17.73 -12.53 14.08
CA ILE A 332 17.38 -11.67 12.95
C ILE A 332 18.12 -12.13 11.68
N GLY A 333 17.38 -12.28 10.57
CA GLY A 333 17.91 -12.66 9.26
C GLY A 333 18.31 -14.13 9.07
N LEU A 334 18.25 -14.95 10.12
CA LEU A 334 18.58 -16.37 10.03
C LEU A 334 17.46 -17.20 9.40
N GLU A 335 17.84 -18.23 8.63
CA GLU A 335 16.89 -19.15 8.01
C GLU A 335 16.17 -20.01 9.06
N PRO A 336 14.87 -20.34 8.85
CA PRO A 336 14.14 -21.24 9.73
C PRO A 336 14.77 -22.63 9.77
N ARG A 337 14.91 -23.22 10.96
CA ARG A 337 15.41 -24.60 11.13
C ARG A 337 14.46 -25.64 10.53
N VAL A 338 13.16 -25.40 10.62
CA VAL A 338 12.12 -26.27 10.04
C VAL A 338 11.49 -25.58 8.84
N ARG A 339 11.56 -26.22 7.67
CA ARG A 339 10.75 -25.84 6.50
C ARG A 339 9.33 -26.39 6.67
N ALA A 340 8.55 -25.76 7.55
CA ALA A 340 7.11 -26.03 7.60
C ALA A 340 6.48 -25.60 6.26
N LYS A 341 5.82 -26.55 5.59
CA LYS A 341 4.90 -26.26 4.49
C LYS A 341 3.60 -25.79 5.13
N THR A 342 3.42 -24.48 5.18
CA THR A 342 2.20 -23.87 5.69
C THR A 342 1.47 -23.19 4.54
N PRO A 343 0.25 -23.64 4.23
CA PRO A 343 -0.57 -23.02 3.21
C PRO A 343 -0.81 -21.55 3.60
N PRO A 344 -0.74 -20.63 2.64
CA PRO A 344 -0.88 -19.21 2.89
C PRO A 344 -2.30 -18.86 3.36
N ARG A 345 -2.40 -17.74 4.06
CA ARG A 345 -3.67 -17.12 4.40
C ARG A 345 -4.41 -16.69 3.13
N VAL A 346 -5.59 -17.25 2.93
CA VAL A 346 -6.47 -16.98 1.78
C VAL A 346 -7.30 -15.71 1.99
N TRP A 347 -7.68 -15.06 0.90
CA TRP A 347 -8.54 -13.90 0.91
C TRP A 347 -9.90 -14.21 0.28
N PRO A 348 -11.02 -13.82 0.91
CA PRO A 348 -12.32 -13.94 0.28
C PRO A 348 -12.34 -13.22 -1.08
N ALA A 349 -12.90 -13.87 -2.10
CA ALA A 349 -12.99 -13.31 -3.46
C ALA A 349 -13.67 -11.92 -3.47
N LYS A 350 -14.68 -11.71 -2.62
CA LYS A 350 -15.36 -10.41 -2.44
C LYS A 350 -14.40 -9.30 -2.01
N ARG A 351 -13.37 -9.61 -1.20
CA ARG A 351 -12.37 -8.61 -0.81
C ARG A 351 -11.49 -8.23 -1.99
N VAL A 352 -11.04 -9.21 -2.78
CA VAL A 352 -10.26 -8.93 -4.00
C VAL A 352 -11.03 -8.02 -4.95
N LEU A 353 -12.33 -8.29 -5.16
CA LEU A 353 -13.19 -7.42 -5.97
C LEU A 353 -13.25 -5.98 -5.42
N ILE A 354 -13.53 -5.83 -4.11
CA ILE A 354 -13.64 -4.52 -3.47
C ILE A 354 -12.31 -3.76 -3.58
N PHE A 355 -11.18 -4.40 -3.27
CA PHE A 355 -9.88 -3.74 -3.35
C PHE A 355 -9.46 -3.43 -4.77
N TYR A 356 -9.80 -4.28 -5.74
CA TYR A 356 -9.57 -3.97 -7.14
C TYR A 356 -10.34 -2.72 -7.57
N ALA A 357 -11.61 -2.61 -7.19
CA ALA A 357 -12.43 -1.44 -7.47
C ALA A 357 -11.91 -0.18 -6.76
N LEU A 358 -11.66 -0.28 -5.44
CA LEU A 358 -11.13 0.81 -4.60
C LEU A 358 -9.71 1.25 -4.96
N THR A 359 -9.08 0.62 -5.94
CA THR A 359 -7.74 1.00 -6.42
C THR A 359 -7.71 1.18 -7.92
N PHE A 360 -8.86 1.27 -8.60
CA PHE A 360 -8.94 1.41 -10.06
C PHE A 360 -8.11 0.36 -10.82
N GLY A 361 -8.00 -0.83 -10.25
CA GLY A 361 -7.24 -1.96 -10.79
C GLY A 361 -5.77 -2.02 -10.39
N PHE A 362 -5.21 -1.01 -9.69
CA PHE A 362 -3.83 -1.08 -9.19
C PHE A 362 -3.60 -2.23 -8.19
N TYR A 363 -4.65 -2.71 -7.52
CA TYR A 363 -4.55 -3.91 -6.69
C TYR A 363 -4.06 -5.14 -7.47
N PHE A 364 -4.13 -5.16 -8.82
CA PHE A 364 -3.59 -6.24 -9.65
C PHE A 364 -2.13 -6.56 -9.33
N TYR A 365 -1.27 -5.55 -9.20
CA TYR A 365 0.16 -5.72 -8.95
C TYR A 365 0.40 -6.38 -7.59
N PHE A 366 -0.28 -5.88 -6.54
CA PHE A 366 -0.20 -6.45 -5.19
C PHE A 366 -0.76 -7.87 -5.12
N TRP A 367 -1.88 -8.12 -5.81
CA TRP A 367 -2.50 -9.43 -5.93
C TRP A 367 -1.57 -10.42 -6.65
N PHE A 368 -0.96 -10.01 -7.76
CA PHE A 368 0.01 -10.80 -8.51
C PHE A 368 1.21 -11.16 -7.63
N HIS A 369 1.84 -10.16 -7.01
CA HIS A 369 2.99 -10.33 -6.12
C HIS A 369 2.70 -11.36 -5.02
N ARG A 370 1.58 -11.16 -4.32
CA ARG A 370 1.18 -12.02 -3.20
C ARG A 370 1.01 -13.46 -3.65
N ASN A 371 0.26 -13.70 -4.72
CA ASN A 371 -0.03 -15.04 -5.19
C ASN A 371 1.24 -15.71 -5.73
N TYR A 372 2.02 -15.01 -6.55
CA TYR A 372 3.28 -15.52 -7.06
C TYR A 372 4.22 -15.93 -5.92
N ARG A 373 4.36 -15.08 -4.90
CA ARG A 373 5.16 -15.37 -3.72
C ARG A 373 4.67 -16.57 -2.92
N ASN A 374 3.35 -16.71 -2.75
CA ASN A 374 2.77 -17.87 -2.08
C ASN A 374 3.19 -19.17 -2.77
N PHE A 375 3.07 -19.24 -4.10
CA PHE A 375 3.50 -20.40 -4.87
C PHE A 375 5.02 -20.61 -4.83
N MET A 376 5.81 -19.55 -4.95
CA MET A 376 7.27 -19.66 -4.82
C MET A 376 7.65 -20.25 -3.45
N SER A 377 7.07 -19.75 -2.36
CA SER A 377 7.37 -20.23 -1.01
C SER A 377 6.93 -21.67 -0.76
N TYR A 378 5.81 -22.09 -1.36
CA TYR A 378 5.20 -23.39 -1.11
C TYR A 378 5.75 -24.50 -2.05
N LYS A 379 6.00 -24.15 -3.31
CA LYS A 379 6.45 -25.08 -4.37
C LYS A 379 7.93 -24.87 -4.78
N LYS A 380 8.68 -23.98 -4.10
CA LYS A 380 10.13 -23.71 -4.27
C LYS A 380 10.53 -23.37 -5.71
N LEU A 381 9.90 -22.37 -6.31
CA LEU A 381 10.27 -21.88 -7.64
C LEU A 381 11.57 -21.06 -7.56
N ASN A 382 12.46 -21.21 -8.55
CA ASN A 382 13.77 -20.54 -8.57
C ASN A 382 13.72 -19.11 -9.15
N ILE A 383 12.65 -18.35 -8.86
CA ILE A 383 12.44 -17.05 -9.51
C ILE A 383 11.91 -16.02 -8.52
N ASP A 384 12.51 -14.84 -8.55
CA ASP A 384 12.26 -13.77 -7.59
C ASP A 384 10.87 -13.11 -7.80
N PRO A 385 9.96 -13.16 -6.80
CA PRO A 385 8.62 -12.58 -6.90
C PRO A 385 8.63 -11.04 -6.95
N GLU A 386 9.57 -10.42 -6.24
CA GLU A 386 9.68 -8.97 -6.16
C GLU A 386 10.06 -8.40 -7.53
N LEU A 387 11.09 -8.97 -8.17
CA LEU A 387 11.55 -8.54 -9.49
C LEU A 387 10.47 -8.69 -10.58
N ARG A 388 9.66 -9.76 -10.52
CA ARG A 388 8.59 -9.99 -11.51
C ARG A 388 7.43 -9.03 -11.35
N THR A 389 7.05 -8.73 -10.11
CA THR A 389 6.00 -7.74 -9.84
C THR A 389 6.45 -6.36 -10.29
N LEU A 390 7.71 -6.04 -10.01
CA LEU A 390 8.33 -4.79 -10.43
C LEU A 390 8.41 -4.70 -11.95
N ALA A 391 8.78 -5.79 -12.63
CA ALA A 391 8.76 -5.86 -14.08
C ALA A 391 7.34 -5.64 -14.63
N LEU A 392 6.33 -6.31 -14.07
CA LEU A 392 4.93 -6.10 -14.45
C LEU A 392 4.55 -4.62 -14.32
N PHE A 393 4.86 -3.98 -13.18
CA PHE A 393 4.57 -2.56 -12.95
C PHE A 393 5.31 -1.65 -13.94
N ALA A 394 6.62 -1.86 -14.12
CA ALA A 394 7.43 -1.06 -15.03
C ALA A 394 6.94 -1.18 -16.49
N PHE A 395 6.69 -2.39 -16.98
CA PHE A 395 6.20 -2.63 -18.34
C PHE A 395 4.77 -2.17 -18.58
N THR A 396 3.99 -1.94 -17.53
CA THR A 396 2.60 -1.45 -17.65
C THR A 396 2.48 0.05 -17.50
N ILE A 397 3.33 0.68 -16.69
CA ILE A 397 3.21 2.11 -16.34
C ILE A 397 4.17 2.98 -17.14
N ILE A 398 5.45 2.61 -17.24
CA ILE A 398 6.47 3.43 -17.91
C ILE A 398 6.12 3.73 -19.38
N PRO A 399 5.58 2.78 -20.17
CA PRO A 399 5.24 3.07 -21.56
C PRO A 399 4.22 4.20 -21.72
N PHE A 400 3.28 4.42 -20.78
CA PHE A 400 2.33 5.53 -20.87
C PHE A 400 3.06 6.87 -20.83
N PHE A 401 4.04 7.01 -19.94
CA PHE A 401 4.86 8.22 -19.82
C PHE A 401 5.80 8.41 -21.01
N ILE A 402 6.41 7.32 -21.50
CA ILE A 402 7.26 7.38 -22.70
C ILE A 402 6.42 7.77 -23.92
N TYR A 403 5.23 7.18 -24.06
CA TYR A 403 4.33 7.47 -25.17
C TYR A 403 3.93 8.95 -25.14
N GLU A 404 3.54 9.48 -23.98
CA GLU A 404 3.21 10.89 -23.81
C GLU A 404 4.42 11.81 -24.06
N ALA A 405 5.60 11.50 -23.54
CA ALA A 405 6.79 12.32 -23.73
C ALA A 405 7.30 12.35 -25.19
N ILE A 406 7.20 11.23 -25.91
CA ILE A 406 7.67 11.14 -27.30
C ILE A 406 6.63 11.70 -28.28
N PHE A 407 5.35 11.34 -28.09
CA PHE A 407 4.31 11.63 -29.07
C PHE A 407 3.43 12.82 -28.68
N GLY A 408 3.33 13.17 -27.40
CA GLY A 408 2.46 14.23 -26.90
C GLY A 408 2.85 15.64 -27.37
N GLU A 409 4.12 15.91 -27.65
CA GLU A 409 4.58 17.19 -28.19
C GLU A 409 4.75 17.21 -29.72
N TRP A 410 4.99 16.05 -30.34
CA TRP A 410 5.54 15.98 -31.71
C TRP A 410 4.57 15.46 -32.77
N VAL A 411 3.48 14.78 -32.39
CA VAL A 411 2.57 14.13 -33.34
C VAL A 411 1.12 14.50 -33.04
N PRO A 412 0.35 15.03 -34.01
CA PRO A 412 -1.10 15.21 -33.84
C PRO A 412 -1.73 13.88 -33.42
N PHE A 413 -2.63 13.91 -32.44
CA PHE A 413 -3.30 12.71 -31.92
C PHE A 413 -3.86 11.84 -33.06
N ASP A 414 -3.24 10.67 -33.29
CA ASP A 414 -3.76 9.63 -34.19
C ASP A 414 -4.52 8.59 -33.36
N PRO A 415 -5.86 8.53 -33.48
CA PRO A 415 -6.67 7.56 -32.75
C PRO A 415 -6.25 6.10 -33.01
N ALA A 416 -5.75 5.77 -34.20
CA ALA A 416 -5.33 4.41 -34.53
C ALA A 416 -4.08 4.00 -33.73
N VAL A 417 -3.13 4.92 -33.56
CA VAL A 417 -1.92 4.70 -32.75
C VAL A 417 -2.29 4.60 -31.27
N GLY A 418 -3.13 5.51 -30.77
CA GLY A 418 -3.57 5.49 -29.37
C GLY A 418 -4.34 4.22 -28.99
N ILE A 419 -5.28 3.78 -29.85
CA ILE A 419 -6.02 2.53 -29.66
C ILE A 419 -5.07 1.33 -29.69
N SER A 420 -4.14 1.28 -30.65
CA SER A 420 -3.17 0.19 -30.77
C SER A 420 -2.28 0.08 -29.53
N PHE A 421 -1.81 1.22 -29.02
CA PHE A 421 -1.03 1.27 -27.78
C PHE A 421 -1.84 0.81 -26.56
N ASN A 422 -3.07 1.29 -26.39
CA ASN A 422 -3.94 0.88 -25.29
C ASN A 422 -4.25 -0.62 -25.29
N ILE A 423 -4.50 -1.21 -26.47
CA ILE A 423 -4.70 -2.65 -26.63
C ILE A 423 -3.42 -3.43 -26.33
N LEU A 424 -2.25 -2.93 -26.77
CA LEU A 424 -0.96 -3.53 -26.43
C LEU A 424 -0.77 -3.60 -24.90
N MET A 425 -1.07 -2.51 -24.18
CA MET A 425 -0.96 -2.46 -22.72
C MET A 425 -1.93 -3.43 -22.02
N ALA A 426 -3.16 -3.57 -22.51
CA ALA A 426 -4.08 -4.61 -22.05
C ALA A 426 -3.52 -6.02 -22.31
N GLY A 427 -2.84 -6.22 -23.44
CA GLY A 427 -2.15 -7.47 -23.79
C GLY A 427 -1.04 -7.81 -22.80
N VAL A 428 -0.21 -6.83 -22.42
CA VAL A 428 0.85 -7.00 -21.42
C VAL A 428 0.27 -7.49 -20.08
N GLU A 429 -0.76 -6.84 -19.55
CA GLU A 429 -1.42 -7.28 -18.30
C GLU A 429 -1.96 -8.71 -18.40
N ALA A 430 -2.59 -9.04 -19.53
CA ALA A 430 -3.13 -10.38 -19.77
C ALA A 430 -2.04 -11.45 -19.88
N VAL A 431 -0.88 -11.13 -20.47
CA VAL A 431 0.30 -12.03 -20.51
C VAL A 431 0.81 -12.31 -19.10
N PHE A 432 0.89 -11.31 -18.23
CA PHE A 432 1.30 -11.54 -16.84
C PHE A 432 0.29 -12.39 -16.07
N LEU A 433 -1.01 -12.13 -16.25
CA LEU A 433 -2.06 -12.99 -15.69
C LEU A 433 -1.90 -14.42 -16.21
N PHE A 434 -1.68 -14.61 -17.52
CA PHE A 434 -1.42 -15.91 -18.12
C PHE A 434 -0.20 -16.61 -17.51
N VAL A 435 0.91 -15.90 -17.31
CA VAL A 435 2.13 -16.46 -16.69
C VAL A 435 1.83 -16.97 -15.28
N LEU A 436 1.11 -16.19 -14.48
CA LEU A 436 0.69 -16.60 -13.14
C LEU A 436 -0.21 -17.84 -13.22
N LEU A 437 -1.25 -17.81 -14.06
CA LEU A 437 -2.20 -18.91 -14.17
C LEU A 437 -1.58 -20.19 -14.74
N ARG A 438 -0.66 -20.08 -15.70
CA ARG A 438 0.08 -21.21 -16.27
C ARG A 438 0.92 -21.92 -15.21
N MET A 439 1.55 -21.15 -14.32
CA MET A 439 2.31 -21.69 -13.19
C MET A 439 1.41 -22.48 -12.22
N ILE A 440 0.14 -22.09 -12.09
CA ILE A 440 -0.79 -22.69 -11.12
C ILE A 440 -1.65 -23.79 -11.75
N ARG A 441 -1.84 -23.77 -13.07
CA ARG A 441 -2.72 -24.69 -13.82
C ARG A 441 -2.41 -26.17 -13.52
N GLY A 442 -1.13 -26.52 -13.38
CA GLY A 442 -0.71 -27.88 -13.00
C GLY A 442 -1.37 -28.34 -11.70
N PHE A 443 -1.41 -27.48 -10.69
CA PHE A 443 -1.99 -27.79 -9.38
C PHE A 443 -3.52 -27.85 -9.39
N PHE A 444 -4.19 -27.02 -10.20
CA PHE A 444 -5.66 -27.07 -10.29
C PHE A 444 -6.17 -28.34 -10.97
N ASN A 445 -5.44 -28.84 -11.96
CA ASN A 445 -5.87 -29.99 -12.75
C ASN A 445 -5.62 -31.33 -12.05
N GLU A 446 -4.61 -31.44 -11.18
CA GLU A 446 -4.28 -32.67 -10.45
C GLU A 446 -5.18 -32.87 -9.21
N ASP A 447 -5.49 -31.81 -8.46
CA ASP A 447 -6.14 -31.96 -7.14
C ASP A 447 -7.67 -31.70 -7.15
N GLN A 448 -8.23 -30.92 -8.09
CA GLN A 448 -9.62 -30.42 -7.96
C GLN A 448 -10.68 -31.13 -8.81
N LYS A 449 -10.30 -32.08 -9.69
CA LYS A 449 -11.22 -32.78 -10.63
C LYS A 449 -12.18 -31.85 -11.42
N LYS A 450 -11.86 -30.56 -11.56
CA LYS A 450 -12.62 -29.54 -12.29
C LYS A 450 -11.70 -28.84 -13.27
N ALA A 451 -12.12 -28.70 -14.52
CA ALA A 451 -11.34 -27.99 -15.53
C ALA A 451 -11.20 -26.50 -15.16
N PHE A 452 -9.98 -26.04 -14.92
CA PHE A 452 -9.70 -24.62 -14.69
C PHE A 452 -9.70 -23.86 -16.05
N PRO A 453 -10.66 -22.94 -16.30
CA PRO A 453 -10.86 -22.33 -17.61
C PRO A 453 -9.87 -21.18 -17.85
N MET A 454 -8.56 -21.46 -17.76
CA MET A 454 -7.48 -20.47 -17.86
C MET A 454 -7.59 -19.60 -19.11
N GLY A 455 -7.79 -20.21 -20.28
CA GLY A 455 -7.88 -19.47 -21.55
C GLY A 455 -9.03 -18.48 -21.57
N LEU A 456 -10.22 -18.90 -21.09
CA LEU A 456 -11.39 -18.03 -20.99
C LEU A 456 -11.15 -16.87 -20.02
N LEU A 457 -10.54 -17.13 -18.85
CA LEU A 457 -10.28 -16.09 -17.85
C LEU A 457 -9.28 -15.04 -18.37
N VAL A 458 -8.20 -15.47 -19.03
CA VAL A 458 -7.23 -14.54 -19.64
C VAL A 458 -7.87 -13.73 -20.76
N LEU A 459 -8.67 -14.38 -21.62
CA LEU A 459 -9.37 -13.71 -22.72
C LEU A 459 -10.40 -12.69 -22.21
N MET A 460 -11.19 -13.04 -21.19
CA MET A 460 -12.13 -12.12 -20.56
C MET A 460 -11.40 -10.94 -19.91
N PHE A 461 -10.31 -11.19 -19.20
CA PHE A 461 -9.51 -10.12 -18.60
C PHE A 461 -8.97 -9.16 -19.66
N PHE A 462 -8.40 -9.70 -20.75
CA PHE A 462 -7.92 -8.92 -21.88
C PHE A 462 -9.04 -8.10 -22.53
N ALA A 463 -10.18 -8.73 -22.84
CA ALA A 463 -11.31 -8.06 -23.49
C ALA A 463 -11.84 -6.89 -22.65
N VAL A 464 -12.03 -7.09 -21.34
CA VAL A 464 -12.50 -6.02 -20.45
C VAL A 464 -11.42 -4.94 -20.27
N SER A 465 -10.14 -5.32 -20.14
CA SER A 465 -9.03 -4.36 -20.04
C SER A 465 -8.90 -3.49 -21.30
N SER A 466 -9.00 -4.10 -22.48
CA SER A 466 -8.99 -3.40 -23.76
C SER A 466 -10.17 -2.45 -23.87
N LEU A 467 -11.39 -2.91 -23.56
CA LEU A 467 -12.60 -2.07 -23.61
C LEU A 467 -12.51 -0.86 -22.68
N ARG A 468 -11.94 -1.05 -21.48
CA ARG A 468 -11.69 0.02 -20.51
C ARG A 468 -10.71 1.06 -21.06
N LYS A 469 -9.58 0.63 -21.61
CA LYS A 469 -8.54 1.54 -22.11
C LYS A 469 -8.91 2.27 -23.40
N ILE A 470 -9.83 1.74 -24.21
CA ILE A 470 -10.33 2.41 -25.42
C ILE A 470 -11.58 3.24 -25.17
N LEU A 471 -12.10 3.28 -23.93
CA LEU A 471 -13.32 3.99 -23.59
C LEU A 471 -13.13 5.51 -23.86
N PRO A 472 -13.93 6.12 -24.76
CA PRO A 472 -13.80 7.54 -25.05
C PRO A 472 -14.11 8.39 -23.82
N GLY A 473 -13.22 9.32 -23.48
CA GLY A 473 -13.35 10.18 -22.30
C GLY A 473 -14.54 11.15 -22.34
N ASP A 474 -15.12 11.36 -23.53
CA ASP A 474 -16.24 12.26 -23.80
C ASP A 474 -17.62 11.57 -23.72
N ILE A 475 -17.67 10.24 -23.51
CA ILE A 475 -18.93 9.52 -23.41
C ILE A 475 -19.76 9.95 -22.19
N ALA A 476 -21.07 10.06 -22.37
CA ALA A 476 -22.00 10.30 -21.27
C ALA A 476 -21.84 9.23 -20.17
N PHE A 477 -21.74 9.68 -18.92
CA PHE A 477 -21.47 8.82 -17.76
C PHE A 477 -20.17 8.01 -17.84
N TYR A 478 -19.11 8.53 -18.48
CA TYR A 478 -17.77 7.92 -18.55
C TYR A 478 -17.36 7.20 -17.26
N TRP A 479 -17.44 7.86 -16.11
CA TRP A 479 -17.06 7.28 -14.82
C TRP A 479 -17.94 6.10 -14.38
N GLY A 480 -19.22 6.08 -14.77
CA GLY A 480 -20.09 4.93 -14.53
C GLY A 480 -19.64 3.72 -15.35
N TRP A 481 -19.28 3.94 -16.62
CA TRP A 481 -18.71 2.91 -17.50
C TRP A 481 -17.35 2.42 -17.00
N GLU A 482 -16.44 3.34 -16.68
CA GLU A 482 -15.10 3.04 -16.15
C GLU A 482 -15.19 2.19 -14.87
N CYS A 483 -16.00 2.62 -13.89
CA CYS A 483 -16.24 1.86 -12.66
C CYS A 483 -16.86 0.48 -12.95
N GLY A 484 -17.82 0.41 -13.89
CA GLY A 484 -18.44 -0.85 -14.30
C GLY A 484 -17.44 -1.82 -14.90
N LEU A 485 -16.56 -1.34 -15.79
CA LEU A 485 -15.50 -2.14 -16.41
C LEU A 485 -14.45 -2.59 -15.40
N ILE A 486 -14.05 -1.72 -14.46
CA ILE A 486 -13.16 -2.09 -13.35
C ILE A 486 -13.78 -3.19 -12.49
N LEU A 487 -15.09 -3.10 -12.18
CA LEU A 487 -15.79 -4.14 -11.42
C LEU A 487 -15.85 -5.47 -12.20
N LEU A 488 -16.11 -5.43 -13.51
CA LEU A 488 -16.09 -6.63 -14.35
C LEU A 488 -14.70 -7.28 -14.39
N GLN A 489 -13.65 -6.48 -14.59
CA GLN A 489 -12.27 -6.93 -14.61
C GLN A 489 -11.85 -7.51 -13.25
N GLY A 490 -12.22 -6.85 -12.15
CA GLY A 490 -12.05 -7.34 -10.78
C GLY A 490 -12.85 -8.62 -10.51
N GLY A 491 -14.00 -8.79 -11.16
CA GLY A 491 -14.81 -10.01 -11.13
C GLY A 491 -14.06 -11.21 -11.71
N VAL A 492 -13.35 -11.03 -12.83
CA VAL A 492 -12.49 -12.07 -13.41
C VAL A 492 -11.41 -12.49 -12.41
N LEU A 493 -10.75 -11.52 -11.76
CA LEU A 493 -9.76 -11.81 -10.70
C LEU A 493 -10.37 -12.47 -9.47
N ALA A 494 -11.60 -12.11 -9.09
CA ALA A 494 -12.32 -12.73 -7.98
C ALA A 494 -12.64 -14.21 -8.27
N VAL A 495 -12.96 -14.57 -9.52
CA VAL A 495 -13.12 -15.98 -9.93
C VAL A 495 -11.79 -16.72 -9.79
N VAL A 496 -10.68 -16.15 -10.29
CA VAL A 496 -9.35 -16.75 -10.09
C VAL A 496 -9.04 -16.92 -8.60
N GLN A 497 -9.33 -15.91 -7.78
CA GLN A 497 -9.12 -15.97 -6.34
C GLN A 497 -9.94 -17.07 -5.67
N LYS A 498 -11.17 -17.33 -6.14
CA LYS A 498 -12.00 -18.42 -5.63
C LYS A 498 -11.32 -19.77 -5.86
N HIS A 499 -10.87 -20.05 -7.08
CA HIS A 499 -10.12 -21.28 -7.38
C HIS A 499 -8.85 -21.40 -6.53
N LEU A 500 -8.08 -20.32 -6.41
CA LEU A 500 -6.92 -20.27 -5.52
C LEU A 500 -7.27 -20.62 -4.07
N ASN A 501 -8.38 -20.10 -3.56
CA ASN A 501 -8.82 -20.39 -2.20
C ASN A 501 -9.17 -21.87 -2.01
N ASP A 502 -9.88 -22.44 -2.98
CA ASP A 502 -10.25 -23.86 -2.97
C ASP A 502 -8.99 -24.73 -2.99
N TYR A 503 -7.99 -24.38 -3.80
CA TYR A 503 -6.70 -25.09 -3.84
C TYR A 503 -5.96 -25.03 -2.49
N TRP A 504 -5.84 -23.84 -1.90
CA TRP A 504 -5.20 -23.70 -0.60
C TRP A 504 -5.99 -24.34 0.54
N ALA A 505 -7.30 -24.54 0.39
CA ALA A 505 -8.11 -25.30 1.34
C ALA A 505 -7.77 -26.79 1.29
N LEU A 506 -7.71 -27.37 0.09
CA LEU A 506 -7.32 -28.78 -0.10
C LEU A 506 -5.90 -29.05 0.43
N GLU A 507 -4.94 -28.18 0.15
CA GLU A 507 -3.57 -28.33 0.67
C GLU A 507 -3.52 -28.26 2.21
N ARG A 508 -4.42 -27.49 2.85
CA ARG A 508 -4.54 -27.48 4.33
C ARG A 508 -5.10 -28.79 4.86
N GLU A 509 -6.12 -29.34 4.21
CA GLU A 509 -6.73 -30.62 4.59
C GLU A 509 -5.71 -31.75 4.46
N GLN A 510 -5.02 -31.86 3.32
CA GLN A 510 -3.97 -32.87 3.09
C GLN A 510 -2.85 -32.79 4.13
N LEU A 511 -2.42 -31.58 4.50
CA LEU A 511 -1.42 -31.39 5.55
C LEU A 511 -1.93 -31.81 6.94
N ALA A 512 -3.20 -31.53 7.27
CA ALA A 512 -3.80 -31.95 8.52
C ALA A 512 -3.84 -33.48 8.63
N ASP A 513 -4.20 -34.17 7.54
CA ASP A 513 -4.25 -35.63 7.47
C ASP A 513 -2.86 -36.28 7.62
N THR A 514 -1.80 -35.64 7.10
CA THR A 514 -0.42 -36.12 7.30
C THR A 514 0.14 -35.91 8.71
N ILE A 515 -0.46 -35.01 9.50
CA ILE A 515 -0.01 -34.67 10.86
C ILE A 515 -0.87 -35.37 11.93
N ALA A 516 -2.06 -35.87 11.57
CA ALA A 516 -2.90 -36.65 12.47
C ALA A 516 -2.14 -37.90 12.96
N PRO A 517 -2.13 -38.19 14.28
CA PRO A 517 -1.52 -39.41 14.80
C PRO A 517 -2.24 -40.61 14.17
N GLY A 518 -1.48 -41.54 13.61
CA GLY A 518 -2.03 -42.81 13.13
C GLY A 518 -2.88 -43.49 14.21
N PRO A 519 -3.84 -44.35 13.83
CA PRO A 519 -4.69 -45.05 14.79
C PRO A 519 -3.81 -45.72 15.86
N PRO A 520 -4.22 -45.69 17.14
CA PRO A 520 -3.43 -46.28 18.20
C PRO A 520 -3.07 -47.71 17.81
N ALA A 521 -1.78 -48.03 17.87
CA ALA A 521 -1.30 -49.38 17.65
C ALA A 521 -2.15 -50.30 18.54
N LYS A 522 -2.89 -51.21 17.91
CA LYS A 522 -3.58 -52.29 18.62
C LYS A 522 -2.48 -53.14 19.25
N HIS A 523 -2.21 -52.89 20.52
CA HIS A 523 -1.44 -53.77 21.38
C HIS A 523 -2.28 -54.97 21.78
#